data_AF-A0A437MCQ9-F1
#
_entry.id   AF-A0A437MCQ9-F1
#
_cell.length_a   1.000
_cell.length_b   1.000
_cell.length_c   1.000
_cell.angle_alpha   90.00
_cell.angle_beta   90.00
_cell.angle_gamma   90.00
#
_symmetry.space_group_name_H-M   'P 1'
#
loop_
_entity.id
_entity.type
_entity.pdbx_description
1 polymer ?
#
loop_
_entity_poly.entity_id
_entity_poly.type
_entity_poly.pdbx_seq_one_letter_code
_entity_poly.pdbx_strand_id
1 'polypeptide(L)'
;MAKVWVYNWNHVRGGEGAAWGHSALQIEAGAYISWWPSRDDERHYAVDRNKSPFMARMMNRIIGTTNVYKVKHRCNPSYQHDITDEGRAADVVVEIAADVLNTGAIERWWAGYAYEAASYHSIKKNCSTTVIRALRAGGSDSHVSVTKLGLSGKLPSIDFFSKRTGWEPTDVMAYLRLMNRSLGDAKVNLNANNVAPRNVPVEGTGVQMCEAHGQPLLTCSNC
;
A
#
# COMPACT_ATOMS: atom_id res chain seq x y z
N MET A 1 -12.43 18.18 -6.00
CA MET A 1 -11.97 16.86 -5.54
C MET A 1 -10.45 16.91 -5.47
N ALA A 2 -9.82 16.30 -4.46
CA ALA A 2 -8.38 16.37 -4.23
C ALA A 2 -7.59 15.47 -5.19
N LYS A 3 -6.32 15.81 -5.45
CA LYS A 3 -5.37 14.90 -6.10
C LYS A 3 -5.00 13.72 -5.18
N VAL A 4 -4.47 12.66 -5.77
CA VAL A 4 -3.93 11.51 -5.04
C VAL A 4 -2.55 11.16 -5.57
N TRP A 5 -1.60 10.88 -4.68
CA TRP A 5 -0.29 10.33 -5.04
C TRP A 5 -0.16 8.90 -4.53
N VAL A 6 0.39 8.02 -5.36
CA VAL A 6 0.78 6.67 -4.97
C VAL A 6 2.29 6.56 -5.02
N TYR A 7 2.88 6.17 -3.91
CA TYR A 7 4.32 5.97 -3.74
C TYR A 7 4.62 4.49 -3.79
N ASN A 8 5.63 4.10 -4.58
CA ASN A 8 6.09 2.72 -4.65
C ASN A 8 7.61 2.64 -4.44
N TRP A 9 8.01 1.82 -3.49
CA TRP A 9 9.37 1.34 -3.28
C TRP A 9 9.44 -0.09 -3.83
N ASN A 10 10.23 -0.30 -4.87
CA ASN A 10 10.36 -1.57 -5.56
C ASN A 10 10.94 -2.66 -4.64
N HIS A 11 10.46 -3.88 -4.85
CA HIS A 11 11.03 -5.08 -4.25
C HIS A 11 12.48 -5.28 -4.73
N VAL A 12 13.42 -5.37 -3.79
CA VAL A 12 14.81 -5.78 -4.04
C VAL A 12 14.94 -7.28 -3.77
N ARG A 13 15.11 -8.10 -4.81
CA ARG A 13 15.19 -9.57 -4.70
C ARG A 13 16.61 -10.05 -4.40
N GLY A 14 16.76 -10.82 -3.33
CA GLY A 14 17.98 -11.60 -3.01
C GLY A 14 19.18 -10.77 -2.53
N GLY A 15 20.00 -11.34 -1.64
CA GLY A 15 21.21 -10.71 -1.11
C GLY A 15 21.01 -9.93 0.20
N GLU A 16 22.09 -9.28 0.66
CA GLU A 16 22.07 -8.32 1.76
C GLU A 16 21.30 -7.07 1.32
N GLY A 17 20.22 -6.70 2.02
CA GLY A 17 19.32 -5.60 1.62
C GLY A 17 18.07 -6.02 0.83
N ALA A 18 17.75 -7.31 0.75
CA ALA A 18 16.49 -7.77 0.15
C ALA A 18 15.27 -7.21 0.91
N ALA A 19 14.33 -6.60 0.18
CA ALA A 19 13.17 -5.91 0.76
C ALA A 19 11.91 -6.27 -0.03
N TRP A 20 10.81 -6.55 0.66
CA TRP A 20 9.50 -6.88 0.06
C TRP A 20 8.92 -5.78 -0.84
N GLY A 21 9.50 -4.58 -0.77
CA GLY A 21 8.97 -3.38 -1.39
C GLY A 21 7.78 -2.85 -0.61
N HIS A 22 7.48 -1.57 -0.81
CA HIS A 22 6.47 -0.84 -0.06
C HIS A 22 5.59 -0.01 -1.00
N SER A 23 4.33 0.19 -0.61
CA SER A 23 3.37 1.02 -1.35
C SER A 23 2.57 1.87 -0.37
N ALA A 24 2.45 3.16 -0.66
CA ALA A 24 1.65 4.08 0.13
C ALA A 24 0.83 5.02 -0.76
N LEU A 25 -0.16 5.68 -0.17
CA LEU A 25 -1.05 6.61 -0.86
C LEU A 25 -1.23 7.89 -0.03
N GLN A 26 -1.12 9.06 -0.67
CA GLN A 26 -1.43 10.36 -0.06
C GLN A 26 -2.58 11.02 -0.80
N ILE A 27 -3.55 11.56 -0.05
CA ILE A 27 -4.59 12.45 -0.58
C ILE A 27 -4.14 13.89 -0.38
N GLU A 28 -4.33 14.75 -1.37
CA GLU A 28 -4.01 16.19 -1.27
C GLU A 28 -4.68 16.84 -0.07
N ALA A 29 -3.85 17.40 0.82
CA ALA A 29 -4.25 17.99 2.11
C ALA A 29 -5.08 17.06 3.02
N GLY A 30 -5.03 15.74 2.77
CA GLY A 30 -5.86 14.75 3.47
C GLY A 30 -5.05 13.59 4.05
N ALA A 31 -5.67 12.42 4.13
CA ALA A 31 -5.08 11.25 4.76
C ALA A 31 -3.83 10.72 4.03
N TYR A 32 -2.87 10.24 4.82
CA TYR A 32 -1.78 9.37 4.38
C TYR A 32 -2.11 7.91 4.74
N ILE A 33 -1.95 7.02 3.76
CA ILE A 33 -2.27 5.59 3.87
C ILE A 33 -1.00 4.81 3.60
N SER A 34 -0.34 4.38 4.67
CA SER A 34 0.80 3.47 4.64
C SER A 34 0.57 2.38 5.66
N TRP A 35 0.51 1.13 5.22
CA TRP A 35 0.41 0.00 6.13
C TRP A 35 1.70 -0.82 6.08
N TRP A 36 2.69 -0.36 6.84
CA TRP A 36 4.05 -0.90 6.88
C TRP A 36 4.49 -1.19 8.32
N PRO A 37 5.20 -2.29 8.58
CA PRO A 37 5.79 -2.55 9.88
C PRO A 37 6.99 -1.63 10.13
N SER A 38 6.89 -0.75 11.11
CA SER A 38 7.87 0.31 11.40
C SER A 38 9.06 -0.13 12.26
N ARG A 39 9.08 -1.37 12.78
CA ARG A 39 10.21 -1.90 13.56
C ARG A 39 10.75 -3.19 12.99
N ASP A 40 12.07 -3.34 12.99
CA ASP A 40 12.75 -4.51 12.45
C ASP A 40 12.51 -5.78 13.27
N ASP A 41 12.31 -5.67 14.58
CA ASP A 41 12.00 -6.80 15.46
C ASP A 41 10.62 -7.42 15.16
N GLU A 42 9.70 -6.61 14.63
CA GLU A 42 8.37 -7.04 14.16
C GLU A 42 8.43 -7.67 12.75
N ARG A 43 9.57 -7.55 12.04
CA ARG A 43 9.84 -8.10 10.71
C ARG A 43 10.42 -9.52 10.76
N HIS A 44 10.08 -10.31 11.78
CA HIS A 44 10.69 -11.63 12.00
C HIS A 44 9.66 -12.78 12.09
N TYR A 45 8.88 -13.01 11.04
CA TYR A 45 8.15 -14.26 10.88
C TYR A 45 8.75 -15.09 9.73
N ALA A 46 9.84 -15.81 10.00
CA ALA A 46 10.38 -16.75 9.03
C ALA A 46 9.43 -17.96 8.88
N VAL A 47 9.10 -18.33 7.64
CA VAL A 47 8.53 -19.65 7.35
C VAL A 47 9.55 -20.68 7.77
N ASP A 48 9.28 -21.35 8.88
CA ASP A 48 10.12 -22.40 9.42
C ASP A 48 10.27 -23.51 8.38
N ARG A 49 11.48 -23.61 7.82
CA ARG A 49 11.83 -24.56 6.77
C ARG A 49 11.69 -26.01 7.23
N ASN A 50 11.78 -26.27 8.53
CA ASN A 50 11.63 -27.60 9.11
C ASN A 50 10.15 -27.95 9.30
N LYS A 51 9.31 -26.97 9.68
CA LYS A 51 7.86 -27.18 9.82
C LYS A 51 7.11 -27.15 8.49
N SER A 52 7.61 -26.46 7.48
CA SER A 52 6.95 -26.33 6.17
C SER A 52 7.95 -26.24 5.01
N PRO A 53 8.68 -27.33 4.72
CA PRO A 53 9.77 -27.35 3.73
C PRO A 53 9.29 -27.03 2.30
N PHE A 54 8.07 -27.43 1.95
CA PHE A 54 7.47 -27.09 0.65
C PHE A 54 7.25 -25.58 0.52
N MET A 55 6.64 -24.95 1.53
CA MET A 55 6.39 -23.51 1.53
C MET A 55 7.69 -22.71 1.57
N ALA A 56 8.68 -23.12 2.35
CA ALA A 56 9.99 -22.47 2.39
C ALA A 56 10.72 -22.54 1.03
N ARG A 57 10.70 -23.70 0.35
CA ARG A 57 11.26 -23.83 -1.01
C ARG A 57 10.52 -22.99 -2.03
N MET A 58 9.19 -23.00 -1.99
CA MET A 58 8.35 -22.21 -2.87
C MET A 58 8.60 -20.70 -2.68
N MET A 59 8.59 -20.23 -1.43
CA MET A 59 8.82 -18.82 -1.10
C MET A 59 10.22 -18.35 -1.49
N ASN A 60 11.25 -19.14 -1.17
CA ASN A 60 12.61 -18.79 -1.56
C ASN A 60 12.77 -18.74 -3.09
N ARG A 61 12.12 -19.66 -3.82
CA ARG A 61 12.17 -19.67 -5.29
C ARG A 61 11.43 -18.49 -5.93
N ILE A 62 10.32 -18.04 -5.34
CA ILE A 62 9.44 -17.05 -5.95
C ILE A 62 9.78 -15.62 -5.51
N ILE A 63 10.10 -15.45 -4.23
CA ILE A 63 10.25 -14.15 -3.55
C ILE A 63 11.70 -13.93 -3.09
N GLY A 64 12.55 -14.97 -3.10
CA GLY A 64 13.96 -14.84 -2.69
C GLY A 64 14.15 -14.74 -1.17
N THR A 65 13.09 -14.95 -0.39
CA THR A 65 13.14 -14.92 1.08
C THR A 65 12.13 -15.87 1.70
N THR A 66 12.39 -16.30 2.93
CA THR A 66 11.43 -17.04 3.78
C THR A 66 10.86 -16.17 4.91
N ASN A 67 11.33 -14.93 5.05
CA ASN A 67 10.88 -13.99 6.08
C ASN A 67 9.57 -13.34 5.65
N VAL A 68 8.46 -13.79 6.22
CA VAL A 68 7.16 -13.09 6.16
C VAL A 68 7.07 -12.15 7.36
N TYR A 69 6.27 -11.10 7.26
CA TYR A 69 6.00 -10.20 8.38
C TYR A 69 4.55 -10.37 8.81
N LYS A 70 4.35 -10.44 10.13
CA LYS A 70 3.03 -10.48 10.74
C LYS A 70 3.03 -9.58 11.95
N VAL A 71 2.38 -8.42 11.83
CA VAL A 71 2.45 -7.37 12.85
C VAL A 71 1.04 -6.96 13.25
N LYS A 72 0.84 -6.73 14.56
CA LYS A 72 -0.35 -6.03 15.05
C LYS A 72 -0.17 -4.54 14.76
N HIS A 73 -0.90 -4.11 13.74
CA HIS A 73 -1.36 -2.74 13.50
C HIS A 73 -0.36 -1.60 13.78
N ARG A 74 0.30 -1.14 12.72
CA ARG A 74 0.95 0.18 12.66
C ARG A 74 0.81 0.73 11.25
N CYS A 75 0.62 2.05 11.16
CA CYS A 75 0.56 2.79 9.91
C CYS A 75 1.52 3.97 10.04
N ASN A 76 2.40 4.16 9.08
CA ASN A 76 3.23 5.36 9.07
C ASN A 76 2.33 6.57 8.81
N PRO A 77 2.50 7.68 9.57
CA PRO A 77 1.57 8.80 9.50
C PRO A 77 1.85 9.74 8.32
N SER A 78 3.02 9.62 7.68
CA SER A 78 3.39 10.48 6.55
C SER A 78 4.44 9.86 5.64
N TYR A 79 4.55 10.42 4.44
CA TYR A 79 5.59 10.05 3.47
C TYR A 79 7.00 10.20 4.02
N GLN A 80 7.25 11.19 4.87
CA GLN A 80 8.57 11.38 5.47
C GLN A 80 8.95 10.22 6.41
N HIS A 81 7.99 9.63 7.13
CA HIS A 81 8.25 8.45 7.96
C HIS A 81 8.57 7.23 7.10
N ASP A 82 7.83 7.03 6.00
CA ASP A 82 8.17 5.97 5.05
C ASP A 82 9.57 6.16 4.46
N ILE A 83 9.99 7.39 4.12
CA ILE A 83 11.37 7.66 3.67
C ILE A 83 12.40 7.27 4.73
N THR A 84 12.14 7.62 6.00
CA THR A 84 13.04 7.31 7.10
C THR A 84 13.15 5.79 7.30
N ASP A 85 12.02 5.07 7.28
CA ASP A 85 11.98 3.62 7.47
C ASP A 85 12.56 2.84 6.29
N GLU A 86 12.38 3.34 5.07
CA GLU A 86 12.94 2.74 3.85
C GLU A 86 14.40 3.17 3.62
N GLY A 87 14.88 4.19 4.33
CA GLY A 87 16.19 4.81 4.14
C GLY A 87 16.36 5.54 2.80
N ARG A 88 15.27 5.72 2.03
CA ARG A 88 15.28 6.30 0.68
C ARG A 88 13.89 6.79 0.24
N ALA A 89 13.88 7.69 -0.74
CA ALA A 89 12.66 8.08 -1.43
C ALA A 89 12.04 6.93 -2.22
N ALA A 90 10.74 7.04 -2.50
CA ALA A 90 10.04 6.10 -3.39
C ALA A 90 10.71 6.08 -4.77
N ASP A 91 10.77 4.89 -5.37
CA ASP A 91 11.33 4.69 -6.72
C ASP A 91 10.42 5.29 -7.78
N VAL A 92 9.11 5.22 -7.53
CA VAL A 92 8.08 5.71 -8.44
C VAL A 92 7.02 6.45 -7.64
N VAL A 93 6.66 7.64 -8.11
CA VAL A 93 5.52 8.41 -7.64
C VAL A 93 4.54 8.53 -8.81
N VAL A 94 3.30 8.13 -8.58
CA VAL A 94 2.22 8.28 -9.57
C VAL A 94 1.24 9.34 -9.06
N GLU A 95 1.02 10.38 -9.85
CA GLU A 95 -0.02 11.38 -9.57
C GLU A 95 -1.32 10.98 -10.27
N ILE A 96 -2.42 11.01 -9.53
CA ILE A 96 -3.78 10.85 -10.03
C ILE A 96 -4.46 12.20 -9.89
N ALA A 97 -4.96 12.72 -11.00
CA ALA A 97 -5.56 14.04 -11.05
C ALA A 97 -6.77 14.16 -10.12
N ALA A 98 -6.94 15.38 -9.62
CA ALA A 98 -8.18 15.82 -8.99
C ALA A 98 -9.36 15.52 -9.91
N ASP A 99 -10.44 14.93 -9.36
CA ASP A 99 -11.68 14.46 -10.02
C ASP A 99 -11.74 12.99 -10.46
N VAL A 100 -10.61 12.27 -10.48
CA VAL A 100 -10.60 10.87 -10.90
C VAL A 100 -11.14 9.93 -9.83
N LEU A 101 -10.81 10.21 -8.56
CA LEU A 101 -11.17 9.39 -7.40
C LEU A 101 -12.03 10.17 -6.41
N ASN A 102 -12.96 9.47 -5.78
CA ASN A 102 -13.73 9.97 -4.66
C ASN A 102 -12.90 9.90 -3.38
N THR A 103 -12.10 10.93 -3.12
CA THR A 103 -11.18 10.99 -1.97
C THR A 103 -11.89 10.86 -0.63
N GLY A 104 -13.10 11.41 -0.47
CA GLY A 104 -13.90 11.26 0.74
C GLY A 104 -14.35 9.80 0.99
N ALA A 105 -14.58 9.02 -0.07
CA ALA A 105 -14.84 7.58 0.07
C ALA A 105 -13.58 6.81 0.50
N ILE A 106 -12.40 7.22 0.00
CA ILE A 106 -11.11 6.66 0.42
C ILE A 106 -10.86 6.93 1.90
N GLU A 107 -11.05 8.17 2.36
CA GLU A 107 -10.84 8.55 3.76
C GLU A 107 -11.80 7.82 4.70
N ARG A 108 -13.09 7.72 4.35
CA ARG A 108 -14.05 6.94 5.15
C ARG A 108 -13.70 5.46 5.19
N TRP A 109 -13.29 4.90 4.06
CA TRP A 109 -12.82 3.52 4.01
C TRP A 109 -11.59 3.33 4.89
N TRP A 110 -10.61 4.23 4.82
CA TRP A 110 -9.38 4.15 5.59
C TRP A 110 -9.65 4.25 7.09
N ALA A 111 -10.50 5.19 7.50
CA ALA A 111 -10.93 5.30 8.88
C ALA A 111 -11.52 3.97 9.38
N GLY A 112 -12.47 3.38 8.65
CA GLY A 112 -13.05 2.07 9.00
C GLY A 112 -12.07 0.90 8.97
N TYR A 113 -11.17 0.89 7.98
CA TYR A 113 -10.21 -0.17 7.76
C TYR A 113 -9.11 -0.18 8.83
N ALA A 114 -8.71 0.99 9.32
CA ALA A 114 -7.84 1.14 10.47
C ALA A 114 -8.51 0.66 11.78
N TYR A 115 -9.83 0.42 11.83
CA TYR A 115 -10.47 -0.23 12.97
C TYR A 115 -10.56 -1.75 12.86
N GLU A 116 -10.27 -2.34 11.69
CA GLU A 116 -10.15 -3.78 11.59
C GLU A 116 -8.92 -4.19 12.43
N ALA A 117 -9.12 -5.02 13.46
CA ALA A 117 -8.06 -5.64 14.28
C ALA A 117 -7.13 -6.58 13.48
N ALA A 118 -7.00 -6.34 12.17
CA ALA A 118 -6.29 -7.16 11.23
C ALA A 118 -4.79 -6.93 11.40
N SER A 119 -4.08 -8.05 11.47
CA SER A 119 -2.63 -8.05 11.39
C SER A 119 -2.18 -7.80 9.95
N TYR A 120 -1.12 -7.00 9.77
CA TYR A 120 -0.36 -6.98 8.53
C TYR A 120 0.08 -8.41 8.20
N HIS A 121 0.07 -8.77 6.92
CA HIS A 121 0.59 -10.04 6.43
C HIS A 121 1.22 -9.85 5.05
N SER A 122 2.54 -10.03 4.91
CA SER A 122 3.29 -9.71 3.67
C SER A 122 2.70 -10.32 2.39
N ILE A 123 2.04 -11.48 2.50
CA ILE A 123 1.41 -12.16 1.36
C ILE A 123 -0.09 -11.82 1.18
N LYS A 124 -0.86 -11.66 2.25
CA LYS A 124 -2.34 -11.66 2.16
C LYS A 124 -2.95 -10.27 2.34
N LYS A 125 -2.37 -9.44 3.21
CA LYS A 125 -2.92 -8.15 3.62
C LYS A 125 -1.74 -7.24 3.96
N ASN A 126 -1.13 -6.69 2.91
CA ASN A 126 0.08 -5.87 2.96
C ASN A 126 -0.20 -4.44 2.47
N CYS A 127 0.84 -3.61 2.42
CA CYS A 127 0.80 -2.23 1.93
C CYS A 127 0.19 -2.12 0.52
N SER A 128 0.64 -2.95 -0.43
CA SER A 128 0.14 -2.96 -1.81
C SER A 128 -1.35 -3.31 -1.92
N THR A 129 -1.81 -4.36 -1.21
CA THR A 129 -3.26 -4.68 -1.17
C THR A 129 -4.09 -3.54 -0.61
N THR A 130 -3.52 -2.77 0.31
CA THR A 130 -4.19 -1.68 1.02
C THR A 130 -4.32 -0.48 0.11
N VAL A 131 -3.27 -0.12 -0.61
CA VAL A 131 -3.32 0.92 -1.65
C VAL A 131 -4.37 0.58 -2.72
N ILE A 132 -4.41 -0.67 -3.22
CA ILE A 132 -5.43 -1.05 -4.20
C ILE A 132 -6.84 -0.98 -3.63
N ARG A 133 -7.07 -1.44 -2.40
CA ARG A 133 -8.37 -1.33 -1.75
C ARG A 133 -8.79 0.13 -1.56
N ALA A 134 -7.86 1.01 -1.20
CA ALA A 134 -8.07 2.45 -1.11
C ALA A 134 -8.51 3.03 -2.46
N LEU A 135 -7.76 2.75 -3.53
CA LEU A 135 -8.10 3.20 -4.89
C LEU A 135 -9.50 2.73 -5.32
N ARG A 136 -9.82 1.46 -5.07
CA ARG A 136 -11.13 0.88 -5.40
C ARG A 136 -12.27 1.50 -4.57
N ALA A 137 -12.04 1.77 -3.30
CA ALA A 137 -12.99 2.52 -2.47
C ALA A 137 -13.24 3.93 -3.04
N GLY A 138 -12.22 4.53 -3.64
CA GLY A 138 -12.31 5.79 -4.39
C GLY A 138 -12.98 5.66 -5.76
N GLY A 139 -13.38 4.46 -6.19
CA GLY A 139 -14.08 4.23 -7.45
C GLY A 139 -13.18 3.90 -8.65
N SER A 140 -11.90 3.57 -8.45
CA SER A 140 -10.98 3.29 -9.57
C SER A 140 -11.45 2.19 -10.53
N ASP A 141 -12.25 1.23 -10.05
CA ASP A 141 -12.79 0.13 -10.88
C ASP A 141 -13.67 0.60 -12.05
N SER A 142 -14.37 1.74 -11.93
CA SER A 142 -15.15 2.27 -13.07
C SER A 142 -14.26 2.71 -14.23
N HIS A 143 -13.00 2.99 -13.94
CA HIS A 143 -12.01 3.47 -14.90
C HIS A 143 -11.18 2.35 -15.49
N VAL A 144 -11.08 1.20 -14.81
CA VAL A 144 -10.37 0.03 -15.30
C VAL A 144 -11.36 -0.90 -16.01
N SER A 145 -11.52 -0.74 -17.33
CA SER A 145 -12.35 -1.64 -18.14
C SER A 145 -11.51 -2.76 -18.74
N VAL A 146 -11.82 -4.01 -18.40
CA VAL A 146 -11.27 -5.21 -19.08
C VAL A 146 -11.62 -5.24 -20.58
N THR A 147 -12.79 -4.70 -20.94
CA THR A 147 -13.24 -4.59 -22.34
C THR A 147 -12.36 -3.64 -23.14
N LYS A 148 -11.97 -2.48 -22.57
CA LYS A 148 -11.00 -1.56 -23.19
C LYS A 148 -9.58 -2.14 -23.29
N LEU A 149 -9.29 -3.21 -22.54
CA LEU A 149 -8.03 -3.94 -22.57
C LEU A 149 -8.06 -5.15 -23.53
N GLY A 150 -9.16 -5.35 -24.27
CA GLY A 150 -9.32 -6.50 -25.17
C GLY A 150 -9.53 -7.84 -24.44
N LEU A 151 -9.86 -7.80 -23.15
CA LEU A 151 -10.10 -8.97 -22.32
C LEU A 151 -11.61 -9.13 -22.07
N SER A 152 -12.13 -10.35 -22.24
CA SER A 152 -13.51 -10.69 -21.87
C SER A 152 -13.56 -11.16 -20.41
N GLY A 153 -14.46 -10.60 -19.59
CA GLY A 153 -14.70 -11.07 -18.22
C GLY A 153 -14.97 -9.98 -17.18
N LYS A 154 -14.82 -10.34 -15.90
CA LYS A 154 -14.78 -9.39 -14.77
C LYS A 154 -13.34 -8.92 -14.58
N LEU A 155 -13.12 -7.72 -14.01
CA LEU A 155 -11.80 -7.34 -13.50
C LEU A 155 -11.24 -8.49 -12.67
N PRO A 156 -9.94 -8.83 -12.84
CA PRO A 156 -9.34 -9.84 -11.97
C PRO A 156 -9.59 -9.38 -10.53
N SER A 157 -10.12 -10.26 -9.68
CA SER A 157 -10.42 -9.86 -8.30
C SER A 157 -9.12 -9.36 -7.64
N ILE A 158 -9.22 -8.52 -6.60
CA ILE A 158 -8.04 -8.24 -5.76
C ILE A 158 -7.36 -9.57 -5.37
N ASP A 159 -8.15 -10.63 -5.18
CA ASP A 159 -7.63 -11.95 -4.87
C ASP A 159 -7.00 -12.70 -6.06
N PHE A 160 -7.26 -12.32 -7.31
CA PHE A 160 -6.69 -12.99 -8.50
C PHE A 160 -5.18 -12.73 -8.59
N PHE A 161 -4.74 -11.49 -8.39
CA PHE A 161 -3.31 -11.15 -8.33
C PHE A 161 -2.67 -11.60 -7.01
N SER A 162 -3.43 -11.66 -5.90
CA SER A 162 -2.89 -12.12 -4.61
C SER A 162 -2.66 -13.63 -4.50
N LYS A 163 -3.30 -14.45 -5.36
CA LYS A 163 -3.40 -15.91 -5.18
C LYS A 163 -2.11 -16.70 -5.40
N ARG A 164 -1.06 -16.11 -5.98
CA ARG A 164 0.21 -16.83 -6.21
C ARG A 164 1.40 -16.31 -5.40
N THR A 165 1.45 -15.02 -5.05
CA THR A 165 2.65 -14.41 -4.45
C THR A 165 2.39 -13.32 -3.41
N GLY A 166 1.14 -12.89 -3.23
CA GLY A 166 0.82 -11.63 -2.57
C GLY A 166 1.04 -10.43 -3.47
N TRP A 167 0.43 -9.29 -3.15
CA TRP A 167 0.57 -8.07 -3.95
C TRP A 167 1.93 -7.43 -3.70
N GLU A 168 2.70 -7.26 -4.76
CA GLU A 168 3.94 -6.50 -4.73
C GLU A 168 3.68 -5.06 -5.24
N PRO A 169 4.59 -4.11 -4.98
CA PRO A 169 4.53 -2.77 -5.56
C PRO A 169 4.43 -2.77 -7.10
N THR A 170 4.99 -3.81 -7.74
CA THR A 170 4.87 -4.06 -9.18
C THR A 170 3.42 -4.30 -9.63
N ASP A 171 2.60 -4.95 -8.81
CA ASP A 171 1.17 -5.17 -9.09
C ASP A 171 0.37 -3.86 -8.94
N VAL A 172 0.73 -3.00 -7.98
CA VAL A 172 0.17 -1.65 -7.86
C VAL A 172 0.47 -0.85 -9.12
N MET A 173 1.71 -0.89 -9.58
CA MET A 173 2.10 -0.24 -10.83
C MET A 173 1.40 -0.81 -12.06
N ALA A 174 1.18 -2.13 -12.11
CA ALA A 174 0.39 -2.74 -13.17
C ALA A 174 -1.05 -2.18 -13.16
N TYR A 175 -1.70 -2.10 -12.00
CA TYR A 175 -3.04 -1.54 -11.86
C TYR A 175 -3.10 -0.06 -12.30
N LEU A 176 -2.15 0.76 -11.85
CA LEU A 176 -2.07 2.18 -12.22
C LEU A 176 -1.82 2.37 -13.72
N ARG A 177 -1.01 1.50 -14.36
CA ARG A 177 -0.86 1.49 -15.82
C ARG A 177 -2.16 1.18 -16.54
N LEU A 178 -3.02 0.32 -15.99
CA LEU A 178 -4.34 0.07 -16.59
C LEU A 178 -5.25 1.30 -16.46
N MET A 179 -5.24 1.98 -15.31
CA MET A 179 -5.97 3.24 -15.15
C MET A 179 -5.48 4.30 -16.15
N ASN A 180 -4.16 4.47 -16.26
CA ASN A 180 -3.53 5.37 -17.21
C ASN A 180 -3.91 5.05 -18.67
N ARG A 181 -3.90 3.79 -19.10
CA ARG A 181 -4.34 3.41 -20.46
C ARG A 181 -5.79 3.79 -20.75
N SER A 182 -6.64 3.81 -19.73
CA SER A 182 -8.07 4.09 -19.88
C SER A 182 -8.42 5.58 -19.79
N LEU A 183 -7.67 6.33 -18.99
CA LEU A 183 -7.94 7.74 -18.67
C LEU A 183 -6.95 8.73 -19.32
N GLY A 184 -5.77 8.25 -19.75
CA GLY A 184 -4.67 9.05 -20.29
C GLY A 184 -3.73 9.65 -19.24
N ASP A 185 -2.57 10.11 -19.70
CA ASP A 185 -1.48 10.68 -18.88
C ASP A 185 -1.91 11.93 -18.09
N ALA A 186 -2.84 12.72 -18.63
CA ALA A 186 -3.36 13.92 -17.96
C ALA A 186 -4.14 13.60 -16.68
N LYS A 187 -4.65 12.35 -16.54
CA LYS A 187 -5.45 11.91 -15.40
C LYS A 187 -4.69 10.98 -14.46
N VAL A 188 -3.76 10.19 -14.99
CA VAL A 188 -2.87 9.32 -14.21
C VAL A 188 -1.46 9.48 -14.75
N ASN A 189 -0.66 10.33 -14.13
CA ASN A 189 0.70 10.62 -14.55
C ASN A 189 1.68 9.61 -13.94
N LEU A 190 2.11 8.64 -14.74
CA LEU A 190 3.10 7.62 -14.36
C LEU A 190 4.54 8.15 -14.34
N ASN A 191 4.78 9.32 -14.94
CA ASN A 191 6.07 9.99 -15.04
C ASN A 191 6.12 11.25 -14.18
N ALA A 192 5.32 11.32 -13.10
CA ALA A 192 5.47 12.40 -12.15
C ALA A 192 6.91 12.30 -11.62
N ASN A 193 7.78 13.23 -12.05
CA ASN A 193 9.15 13.33 -11.56
C ASN A 193 9.12 13.22 -10.03
N ASN A 194 10.13 12.59 -9.41
CA ASN A 194 10.26 12.31 -7.96
C ASN A 194 10.09 13.51 -7.00
N VAL A 195 9.68 14.67 -7.51
CA VAL A 195 9.13 15.78 -6.75
C VAL A 195 7.74 15.39 -6.25
N ALA A 196 7.71 14.56 -5.19
CA ALA A 196 6.57 14.54 -4.29
C ALA A 196 6.25 15.99 -3.88
N PRO A 197 4.97 16.39 -3.74
CA PRO A 197 4.65 17.72 -3.24
C PRO A 197 5.44 17.96 -1.97
N ARG A 198 6.22 19.06 -1.92
CA ARG A 198 6.94 19.45 -0.71
C ARG A 198 5.90 19.50 0.40
N ASN A 199 6.11 18.69 1.43
CA ASN A 199 5.28 18.59 2.62
C ASN A 199 4.82 19.99 3.03
N VAL A 200 3.59 20.35 2.69
CA VAL A 200 2.82 21.13 3.65
C VAL A 200 2.59 20.10 4.75
N PRO A 201 3.06 20.31 5.99
CA PRO A 201 2.68 19.45 7.08
C PRO A 201 1.15 19.48 7.10
N VAL A 202 0.54 18.45 6.55
CA VAL A 202 -0.81 18.10 6.92
C VAL A 202 -0.60 17.65 8.35
N GLU A 203 -0.88 18.53 9.30
CA GLU A 203 -1.20 18.10 10.65
C GLU A 203 -2.29 17.06 10.46
N GLY A 204 -1.86 15.80 10.46
CA GLY A 204 -2.73 14.71 10.12
C GLY A 204 -3.88 14.75 11.12
N THR A 205 -5.09 14.78 10.58
CA THR A 205 -6.25 14.14 11.23
C THR A 205 -6.06 12.62 11.34
N GLY A 206 -4.88 12.11 10.96
CA GLY A 206 -4.33 10.86 11.44
C GLY A 206 -4.56 10.80 12.95
N VAL A 207 -5.59 10.04 13.28
CA VAL A 207 -6.01 9.80 14.63
C VAL A 207 -4.79 9.34 15.41
N GLN A 208 -4.22 10.21 16.25
CA GLN A 208 -3.08 9.84 17.06
C GLN A 208 -3.52 8.64 17.90
N MET A 209 -2.79 7.54 17.84
CA MET A 209 -3.16 6.32 18.55
C MET A 209 -2.47 6.33 19.90
N CYS A 210 -3.21 6.05 20.98
CA CYS A 210 -2.65 5.75 22.28
C CYS A 210 -1.82 4.46 22.17
N GLU A 211 -0.50 4.58 22.28
CA GLU A 211 0.44 3.45 22.14
C GLU A 211 0.18 2.33 23.15
N ALA A 212 -0.39 2.64 24.31
CA ALA A 212 -0.70 1.67 25.35
C ALA A 212 -1.96 0.83 25.05
N HIS A 213 -2.93 1.38 24.32
CA HIS A 213 -4.27 0.80 24.20
C HIS A 213 -4.75 0.56 22.76
N GLY A 214 -4.00 1.03 21.76
CA GLY A 214 -4.35 0.85 20.35
C GLY A 214 -5.68 1.52 19.97
N GLN A 215 -6.02 2.62 20.63
CA GLN A 215 -7.21 3.42 20.37
C GLN A 215 -6.84 4.86 19.97
N PRO A 216 -7.73 5.57 19.26
CA PRO A 216 -7.65 7.02 19.10
C PRO A 216 -7.42 7.76 20.42
N LEU A 217 -6.48 8.70 20.46
CA LEU A 217 -6.24 9.60 21.60
C LEU A 217 -7.50 10.38 21.98
N LEU A 218 -8.36 10.68 21.00
CA LEU A 218 -9.65 11.34 21.20
C LEU A 218 -10.70 10.49 21.93
N THR A 219 -10.51 9.17 22.04
CA THR A 219 -11.45 8.25 22.72
C THR A 219 -10.83 7.52 23.91
N CYS A 220 -9.58 7.85 24.28
CA CYS A 220 -8.93 7.23 25.41
C CYS A 220 -9.39 7.92 26.70
N SER A 221 -10.29 7.29 27.46
CA SER A 221 -10.87 7.85 28.69
C SER A 221 -9.92 7.84 29.91
N ASN A 222 -8.68 7.36 29.75
CA ASN A 222 -7.70 7.18 30.83
C ASN A 222 -6.33 7.84 30.51
N CYS A 223 -6.34 8.95 29.76
CA CYS A 223 -5.19 9.85 29.60
C CYS A 223 -5.58 11.28 29.97
#